data_AF-R5BEJ2-F1
#
_entry.id   AF-R5BEJ2-F1
#
_cell.length_a   1.000
_cell.length_b   1.000
_cell.length_c   1.000
_cell.angle_alpha   90.00
_cell.angle_beta   90.00
_cell.angle_gamma   90.00
#
_symmetry.space_group_name_H-M   'P 1'
#
loop_
_entity.id
_entity.type
_entity.pdbx_description
1 polymer ?
#
loop_
_entity_poly.entity_id
_entity_poly.type
_entity_poly.pdbx_seq_one_letter_code
_entity_poly.pdbx_strand_id
1 'polypeptide(L)'
;MPRPGHADYVASVKWNGFNDPRGGGHFSGRITLPLVAAGVIAKKMCPGIVFEASLIEIGGESDKSKWDALLERTARDGDSLGGIVECRITGVPTGLGEPFFDSVESLVSHAVFSIPGVRGIEFGDGFEAARMKGSEHNDPLELKDDVVTTSKNGSGGVNGGITNGSPIVFRVAFKPTSSITRSQTTLNVRTGEQATLNVPGRHDVCFALRTPVIVEAVAAIVLADLKGRGI
;
A
#
# COMPACT_ATOMS: atom_id res chain seq x y z
N MET A 1 -8.48 9.96 -25.91
CA MET A 1 -9.08 10.51 -24.67
C MET A 1 -8.48 9.76 -23.51
N PRO A 2 -7.75 10.41 -22.58
CA PRO A 2 -7.21 9.76 -21.40
C PRO A 2 -8.34 9.34 -20.44
N ARG A 3 -8.19 8.19 -19.78
CA ARG A 3 -9.13 7.75 -18.74
C ARG A 3 -8.87 8.53 -17.45
N PRO A 4 -9.90 9.12 -16.81
CA PRO A 4 -9.74 9.75 -15.51
C PRO A 4 -9.14 8.77 -14.49
N GLY A 5 -8.23 9.28 -13.66
CA GLY A 5 -7.55 8.49 -12.63
C GLY A 5 -6.47 7.52 -13.14
N HIS A 6 -6.29 7.35 -14.45
CA HIS A 6 -5.18 6.58 -15.05
C HIS A 6 -4.01 7.48 -15.45
N ALA A 7 -2.86 6.86 -15.75
CA ALA A 7 -1.67 7.57 -16.18
C ALA A 7 -1.70 8.00 -17.66
N ASP A 8 -2.76 7.67 -18.42
CA ASP A 8 -2.83 7.83 -19.88
C ASP A 8 -2.35 9.20 -20.38
N TYR A 9 -2.80 10.30 -19.75
CA TYR A 9 -2.40 11.65 -20.13
C TYR A 9 -0.93 11.94 -19.78
N VAL A 10 -0.55 11.70 -18.53
CA VAL A 10 0.81 12.02 -18.05
C VAL A 10 1.87 11.15 -18.73
N ALA A 11 1.50 9.93 -19.11
CA ALA A 11 2.32 9.05 -19.94
C ALA A 11 2.54 9.67 -21.33
N SER A 12 1.45 10.08 -21.99
CA SER A 12 1.54 10.77 -23.28
C SER A 12 2.41 12.02 -23.21
N VAL A 13 2.34 12.79 -22.13
CA VAL A 13 3.21 13.96 -21.94
C VAL A 13 4.66 13.53 -21.70
N LYS A 14 4.91 12.59 -20.78
CA LYS A 14 6.27 12.17 -20.41
C LYS A 14 7.05 11.55 -21.56
N TRP A 15 6.38 10.81 -22.44
CA TRP A 15 7.00 10.14 -23.58
C TRP A 15 6.64 10.79 -24.92
N ASN A 16 6.19 12.04 -24.94
CA ASN A 16 5.86 12.79 -26.16
C ASN A 16 4.98 12.00 -27.15
N GLY A 17 4.01 11.24 -26.62
CA GLY A 17 3.07 10.43 -27.40
C GLY A 17 3.60 9.07 -27.87
N PHE A 18 4.83 8.69 -27.55
CA PHE A 18 5.42 7.38 -27.91
C PHE A 18 5.09 6.26 -26.91
N ASN A 19 4.25 6.51 -25.90
CA ASN A 19 3.76 5.46 -25.01
C ASN A 19 2.69 4.63 -25.71
N ASP A 20 2.71 3.31 -25.52
CA ASP A 20 1.59 2.46 -25.92
C ASP A 20 0.46 2.56 -24.88
N PRO A 21 -0.71 3.12 -25.21
CA PRO A 21 -1.83 3.22 -24.26
C PRO A 21 -2.55 1.88 -24.07
N ARG A 22 -2.29 0.87 -24.90
CA ARG A 22 -3.00 -0.42 -24.86
C ARG A 22 -2.56 -1.24 -23.65
N GLY A 23 -3.52 -1.74 -22.88
CA GLY A 23 -3.27 -2.67 -21.77
C GLY A 23 -2.59 -2.05 -20.53
N GLY A 24 -2.35 -0.74 -20.51
CA GLY A 24 -1.81 0.00 -19.37
C GLY A 24 -0.30 -0.14 -19.13
N GLY A 25 0.39 -1.08 -19.79
CA GLY A 25 1.85 -1.26 -19.67
C GLY A 25 2.34 -1.29 -18.21
N HIS A 26 3.39 -0.52 -17.92
CA HIS A 26 3.97 -0.37 -16.57
C HIS A 26 3.01 0.24 -15.52
N PHE A 27 1.92 0.87 -15.95
CA PHE A 27 0.92 1.46 -15.06
C PHE A 27 -0.21 0.48 -14.69
N SER A 28 -0.21 -0.69 -15.31
CA SER A 28 -1.18 -1.74 -15.04
C SER A 28 -0.90 -2.42 -13.71
N GLY A 29 -1.95 -2.80 -12.99
CA GLY A 29 -1.84 -3.66 -11.82
C GLY A 29 -1.13 -4.98 -12.09
N ARG A 30 -1.02 -5.42 -13.36
CA ARG A 30 -0.25 -6.63 -13.74
C ARG A 30 1.23 -6.57 -13.33
N ILE A 31 1.80 -5.38 -13.15
CA ILE A 31 3.19 -5.20 -12.70
C ILE A 31 3.43 -5.74 -11.29
N THR A 32 2.37 -6.00 -10.51
CA THR A 32 2.51 -6.54 -9.16
C THR A 32 2.77 -8.04 -9.13
N LEU A 33 2.49 -8.77 -10.22
CA LEU A 33 2.80 -10.20 -10.31
C LEU A 33 4.30 -10.50 -10.10
N PRO A 34 5.23 -9.85 -10.81
CA PRO A 34 6.66 -10.06 -10.56
C PRO A 34 7.09 -9.60 -9.15
N LEU A 35 6.45 -8.57 -8.57
CA LEU A 35 6.70 -8.16 -7.18
C LEU A 35 6.33 -9.27 -6.20
N VAL A 36 5.18 -9.92 -6.39
CA VAL A 36 4.77 -11.06 -5.56
C VAL A 36 5.75 -12.22 -5.72
N ALA A 37 6.17 -12.54 -6.95
CA ALA A 37 7.16 -13.61 -7.19
C ALA A 37 8.49 -13.33 -6.48
N ALA A 38 9.01 -12.10 -6.59
CA ALA A 38 10.22 -11.68 -5.88
C ALA A 38 10.03 -11.70 -4.35
N GLY A 39 8.86 -11.26 -3.87
CA GLY A 39 8.51 -11.29 -2.45
C GLY A 39 8.48 -12.69 -1.85
N VAL A 40 8.05 -13.71 -2.60
CA VAL A 40 8.14 -15.11 -2.13
C VAL A 40 9.59 -15.52 -1.89
N ILE A 41 10.53 -15.11 -2.75
CA ILE A 41 11.96 -15.37 -2.57
C ILE A 41 12.49 -14.58 -1.37
N ALA A 42 12.14 -13.29 -1.27
CA ALA A 42 12.55 -12.44 -0.17
C ALA A 42 12.09 -12.96 1.20
N LYS A 43 10.83 -13.43 1.30
CA LYS A 43 10.32 -14.09 2.52
C LYS A 43 11.19 -15.29 2.93
N LYS A 44 11.70 -16.07 1.97
CA LYS A 44 12.62 -17.19 2.27
C LYS A 44 14.00 -16.75 2.76
N MET A 45 14.44 -15.55 2.40
CA MET A 45 15.71 -14.96 2.88
C MET A 45 15.62 -14.42 4.32
N CYS A 46 14.40 -14.30 4.84
CA CYS A 46 14.08 -13.79 6.16
C CYS A 46 13.47 -14.89 7.06
N PRO A 47 14.18 -16.02 7.33
CA PRO A 47 13.66 -17.06 8.20
C PRO A 47 13.37 -16.50 9.60
N GLY A 48 12.25 -16.91 10.19
CA GLY A 48 11.79 -16.42 11.49
C GLY A 48 11.00 -15.10 11.45
N ILE A 49 11.03 -14.37 10.33
CA ILE A 49 10.21 -13.17 10.13
C ILE A 49 8.89 -13.58 9.45
N VAL A 50 7.77 -13.19 10.05
CA VAL A 50 6.43 -13.49 9.55
C VAL A 50 5.78 -12.20 9.05
N PHE A 51 5.24 -12.25 7.83
CA PHE A 51 4.59 -11.12 7.15
C PHE A 51 3.11 -11.44 6.97
N GLU A 52 2.24 -10.65 7.58
CA GLU A 52 0.80 -10.82 7.53
C GLU A 52 0.14 -9.50 7.17
N ALA A 53 -0.56 -9.46 6.04
CA ALA A 53 -1.40 -8.33 5.69
C ALA A 53 -2.86 -8.72 5.55
N SER A 54 -3.75 -7.80 5.89
CA SER A 54 -5.18 -7.98 5.70
C SER A 54 -5.84 -6.67 5.31
N LEU A 55 -6.89 -6.78 4.50
CA LEU A 55 -7.78 -5.65 4.28
C LEU A 55 -8.57 -5.43 5.58
N ILE A 56 -8.58 -4.18 6.05
CA ILE A 56 -9.25 -3.78 7.30
C ILE A 56 -10.40 -2.80 7.06
N GLU A 57 -10.46 -2.17 5.88
CA GLU A 57 -11.53 -1.23 5.52
C GLU A 57 -11.77 -1.24 4.01
N ILE A 58 -13.03 -1.12 3.59
CA ILE A 58 -13.40 -0.78 2.21
C ILE A 58 -14.36 0.40 2.20
N GLY A 59 -14.08 1.42 1.39
CA GLY A 59 -14.98 2.57 1.22
C GLY A 59 -15.43 3.25 2.52
N GLY A 60 -14.61 3.27 3.58
CA GLY A 60 -14.98 3.81 4.90
C GLY A 60 -15.70 2.84 5.84
N GLU A 61 -15.93 1.58 5.44
CA GLU A 61 -16.57 0.55 6.27
C GLU A 61 -15.54 -0.48 6.76
N SER A 62 -15.37 -0.58 8.08
CA SER A 62 -14.46 -1.51 8.74
C SER A 62 -15.14 -2.78 9.26
N ASP A 63 -16.47 -2.79 9.37
CA ASP A 63 -17.25 -3.97 9.73
C ASP A 63 -17.37 -4.91 8.52
N LYS A 64 -16.55 -5.97 8.54
CA LYS A 64 -16.49 -6.99 7.49
C LYS A 64 -17.83 -7.65 7.18
N SER A 65 -18.75 -7.71 8.14
CA SER A 65 -20.07 -8.32 7.93
C SER A 65 -20.94 -7.54 6.92
N LYS A 66 -20.63 -6.26 6.70
CA LYS A 66 -21.35 -5.38 5.77
C LYS A 66 -20.70 -5.29 4.40
N TRP A 67 -19.51 -5.86 4.22
CA TRP A 67 -18.71 -5.66 3.01
C TRP A 67 -19.38 -6.21 1.76
N ASP A 68 -19.98 -7.40 1.82
CA ASP A 68 -20.64 -8.01 0.66
C ASP A 68 -21.80 -7.14 0.16
N ALA A 69 -22.66 -6.69 1.07
CA ALA A 69 -23.78 -5.82 0.75
C ALA A 69 -23.32 -4.47 0.17
N LEU A 70 -22.23 -3.91 0.71
CA LEU A 70 -21.63 -2.67 0.22
C LEU A 70 -21.07 -2.85 -1.20
N LEU A 71 -20.28 -3.92 -1.43
CA LEU A 71 -19.72 -4.24 -2.75
C LEU A 71 -20.81 -4.47 -3.79
N GLU A 72 -21.88 -5.22 -3.45
CA GLU A 72 -23.01 -5.43 -4.35
C GLU A 72 -23.71 -4.13 -4.71
N ARG A 73 -23.96 -3.25 -3.74
CA ARG A 73 -24.63 -1.97 -3.98
C ARG A 73 -23.78 -1.08 -4.87
N THR A 74 -22.49 -0.93 -4.57
CA THR A 74 -21.55 -0.15 -5.40
C THR A 74 -21.44 -0.71 -6.82
N ALA A 75 -21.45 -2.04 -6.98
CA ALA A 75 -21.44 -2.68 -8.29
C ALA A 75 -22.70 -2.32 -9.11
N ARG A 76 -23.88 -2.33 -8.49
CA ARG A 76 -25.15 -1.94 -9.12
C ARG A 76 -25.16 -0.46 -9.51
N ASP A 77 -24.55 0.39 -8.69
CA ASP A 77 -24.37 1.81 -8.96
C ASP A 77 -23.31 2.08 -10.06
N GLY A 78 -22.63 1.02 -10.52
CA GLY A 78 -21.62 1.09 -11.57
C GLY A 78 -20.34 1.81 -11.14
N ASP A 79 -20.05 1.83 -9.83
CA ASP A 79 -18.96 2.59 -9.19
C ASP A 79 -17.92 1.65 -8.56
N SER A 80 -16.98 2.20 -7.79
CA SER A 80 -15.93 1.43 -7.09
C SER A 80 -15.54 2.03 -5.74
N LEU A 81 -14.83 1.24 -4.93
CA LEU A 81 -14.36 1.58 -3.59
C LEU A 81 -12.84 1.43 -3.48
N GLY A 82 -12.24 2.29 -2.67
CA GLY A 82 -10.89 2.10 -2.16
C GLY A 82 -10.88 1.20 -0.93
N GLY A 83 -9.75 1.15 -0.24
CA GLY A 83 -9.64 0.42 1.02
C GLY A 83 -8.32 0.64 1.73
N ILE A 84 -8.25 0.15 2.97
CA ILE A 84 -7.07 0.22 3.82
C ILE A 84 -6.59 -1.20 4.09
N VAL A 85 -5.33 -1.47 3.77
CA VAL A 85 -4.64 -2.73 4.11
C VAL A 85 -3.69 -2.48 5.27
N GLU A 86 -3.81 -3.24 6.34
CA GLU A 86 -2.82 -3.28 7.41
C GLU A 86 -1.84 -4.42 7.15
N CYS A 87 -0.56 -4.15 7.34
CA CYS A 87 0.52 -5.13 7.30
C CYS A 87 1.21 -5.14 8.66
N ARG A 88 1.39 -6.34 9.21
CA ARG A 88 2.10 -6.61 10.45
C ARG A 88 3.24 -7.58 10.16
N ILE A 89 4.43 -7.22 10.60
CA ILE A 89 5.64 -8.02 10.45
C ILE A 89 6.17 -8.35 11.84
N THR A 90 6.26 -9.63 12.17
CA THR A 90 6.72 -10.12 13.48
C THR A 90 8.03 -10.89 13.36
N GLY A 91 8.75 -11.05 14.48
CA GLY A 91 10.05 -11.73 14.50
C GLY A 91 11.21 -10.90 13.91
N VAL A 92 11.00 -9.59 13.71
CA VAL A 92 12.05 -8.70 13.21
C VAL A 92 13.03 -8.38 14.34
N PRO A 93 14.35 -8.63 14.16
CA PRO A 93 15.33 -8.31 15.19
C PRO A 93 15.42 -6.80 15.39
N THR A 94 15.77 -6.36 16.61
CA THR A 94 16.14 -4.97 16.90
C THR A 94 17.41 -4.59 16.15
N GLY A 95 17.47 -3.36 15.65
CA GLY A 95 18.67 -2.81 15.03
C GLY A 95 18.69 -2.83 13.50
N LEU A 96 17.69 -3.38 12.83
CA LEU A 96 17.59 -3.38 11.37
C LEU A 96 17.18 -2.00 10.84
N GLY A 97 17.84 -1.53 9.78
CA GLY A 97 17.54 -0.24 9.13
C GLY A 97 18.63 0.80 9.39
N GLU A 98 18.48 1.94 8.71
CA GLU A 98 19.43 3.05 8.79
C GLU A 98 18.73 4.34 9.24
N PRO A 99 19.46 5.33 9.77
CA PRO A 99 18.88 6.64 9.99
C PRO A 99 18.58 7.37 8.66
N PHE A 100 17.71 8.37 8.75
CA PHE A 100 17.46 9.37 7.71
C PHE A 100 16.92 8.81 6.37
N PHE A 101 17.74 8.64 5.33
CA PHE A 101 17.27 8.33 3.97
C PHE A 101 17.00 6.85 3.73
N ASP A 102 17.72 5.97 4.41
CA ASP A 102 17.64 4.51 4.25
C ASP A 102 16.90 3.85 5.42
N SER A 103 16.04 4.61 6.10
CA SER A 103 15.22 4.08 7.18
C SER A 103 14.26 3.00 6.71
N VAL A 104 13.89 2.10 7.63
CA VAL A 104 12.86 1.08 7.39
C VAL A 104 11.59 1.74 6.84
N GLU A 105 11.13 2.81 7.49
CA GLU A 105 9.93 3.54 7.07
C GLU A 105 10.09 4.15 5.67
N SER A 106 11.25 4.75 5.36
CA SER A 106 11.50 5.36 4.06
C SER A 106 11.53 4.32 2.93
N LEU A 107 12.24 3.22 3.13
CA LEU A 107 12.40 2.17 2.12
C LEU A 107 11.10 1.38 1.92
N VAL A 108 10.39 1.04 3.00
CA VAL A 108 9.06 0.41 2.92
C VAL A 108 8.09 1.35 2.22
N SER A 109 8.06 2.64 2.58
CA SER A 109 7.19 3.61 1.92
C SER A 109 7.49 3.75 0.44
N HIS A 110 8.77 3.90 0.07
CA HIS A 110 9.20 4.00 -1.32
C HIS A 110 8.73 2.79 -2.14
N ALA A 111 8.96 1.59 -1.61
CA ALA A 111 8.58 0.37 -2.29
C ALA A 111 7.05 0.20 -2.32
N VAL A 112 6.31 0.57 -1.27
CA VAL A 112 4.84 0.52 -1.23
C VAL A 112 4.23 1.49 -2.25
N PHE A 113 4.78 2.68 -2.45
CA PHE A 113 4.32 3.61 -3.49
C PHE A 113 4.57 3.13 -4.92
N SER A 114 5.37 2.07 -5.11
CA SER A 114 5.48 1.40 -6.41
C SER A 114 4.24 0.55 -6.76
N ILE A 115 3.40 0.22 -5.77
CA ILE A 115 2.16 -0.54 -5.99
C ILE A 115 1.11 0.37 -6.64
N PRO A 116 0.57 0.02 -7.82
CA PRO A 116 -0.45 0.84 -8.48
C PRO A 116 -1.68 1.04 -7.60
N GLY A 117 -2.09 2.30 -7.46
CA GLY A 117 -3.29 2.68 -6.72
C GLY A 117 -3.08 3.06 -5.25
N VAL A 118 -1.86 2.95 -4.73
CA VAL A 118 -1.52 3.50 -3.41
C VAL A 118 -1.63 5.03 -3.40
N ARG A 119 -2.12 5.59 -2.29
CA ARG A 119 -2.23 7.03 -2.05
C ARG A 119 -1.67 7.49 -0.70
N GLY A 120 -1.42 6.56 0.22
CA GLY A 120 -0.84 6.88 1.52
C GLY A 120 -0.33 5.63 2.21
N ILE A 121 0.58 5.86 3.14
CA ILE A 121 1.11 4.87 4.08
C ILE A 121 1.29 5.55 5.44
N GLU A 122 1.02 4.82 6.51
CA GLU A 122 1.25 5.26 7.89
C GLU A 122 1.78 4.10 8.74
N PHE A 123 2.59 4.38 9.76
CA PHE A 123 3.20 3.38 10.65
C PHE A 123 2.66 3.53 12.06
N GLY A 124 2.41 2.41 12.75
CA GLY A 124 1.93 2.38 14.14
C GLY A 124 0.60 3.13 14.33
N ASP A 125 0.61 4.11 15.23
CA ASP A 125 -0.52 5.03 15.49
C ASP A 125 -0.77 5.99 14.31
N GLY A 126 0.17 6.08 13.35
CA GLY A 126 -0.03 6.73 12.06
C GLY A 126 -0.42 8.20 12.16
N PHE A 127 -1.44 8.60 11.40
CA PHE A 127 -1.95 9.98 11.47
C PHE A 127 -2.61 10.32 12.82
N GLU A 128 -3.02 9.33 13.61
CA GLU A 128 -3.60 9.58 14.94
C GLU A 128 -2.55 10.11 15.92
N ALA A 129 -1.27 9.71 15.76
CA ALA A 129 -0.16 10.22 16.56
C ALA A 129 -0.08 11.76 16.58
N ALA A 130 -0.47 12.42 15.48
CA ALA A 130 -0.48 13.88 15.37
C ALA A 130 -1.52 14.57 16.30
N ARG A 131 -2.45 13.80 16.88
CA ARG A 131 -3.48 14.27 17.81
C ARG A 131 -3.17 13.94 19.27
N MET A 132 -2.08 13.22 19.52
CA MET A 132 -1.71 12.71 20.84
C MET A 132 -0.67 13.61 21.52
N LYS A 133 -0.67 13.60 22.84
CA LYS A 133 0.46 14.11 23.64
C LYS A 133 1.58 13.06 23.66
N GLY A 134 2.81 13.50 23.86
CA GLY A 134 3.96 12.59 24.00
C GLY A 134 3.76 11.56 25.12
N SER A 135 3.12 11.92 26.23
CA SER A 135 2.79 10.99 27.32
C SER A 135 1.81 9.88 26.94
N GLU A 136 1.03 10.06 25.87
CA GLU A 136 0.06 9.10 25.35
C GLU A 136 0.65 8.30 24.18
N HIS A 137 1.49 8.94 23.38
CA HIS A 137 2.08 8.32 22.19
C HIS A 137 3.29 7.44 22.53
N ASN A 138 4.21 7.92 23.37
CA ASN A 138 5.49 7.27 23.65
C ASN A 138 5.30 5.82 24.10
N ASP A 139 6.14 4.93 23.58
CA ASP A 139 6.15 3.51 23.91
C ASP A 139 7.16 3.23 25.04
N PRO A 140 6.71 2.93 26.28
CA PRO A 140 7.63 2.65 27.38
C PRO A 140 8.36 1.31 27.16
N LEU A 141 9.67 1.31 27.42
CA LEU A 141 10.50 0.12 27.37
C LEU A 141 10.20 -0.82 28.55
N GLU A 142 10.22 -2.12 28.28
CA GLU A 142 10.08 -3.19 29.26
C GLU A 142 11.08 -4.32 28.98
N LEU A 143 11.43 -5.09 30.01
CA LEU A 143 12.29 -6.26 29.89
C LEU A 143 11.41 -7.52 30.03
N LYS A 144 11.34 -8.34 28.97
CA LYS A 144 10.62 -9.62 28.97
C LYS A 144 11.57 -10.71 28.49
N ASP A 145 11.75 -11.76 29.29
CA ASP A 145 12.63 -12.90 28.99
C ASP A 145 14.05 -12.46 28.55
N ASP A 146 14.63 -11.49 29.27
CA ASP A 146 15.94 -10.86 28.99
C ASP A 146 16.03 -10.09 27.65
N VAL A 147 14.90 -9.83 26.99
CA VAL A 147 14.80 -9.03 25.76
C VAL A 147 14.14 -7.69 26.06
N VAL A 148 14.78 -6.59 25.65
CA VAL A 148 14.19 -5.25 25.70
C VAL A 148 13.13 -5.13 24.61
N THR A 149 11.90 -4.79 25.00
CA THR A 149 10.78 -4.55 24.09
C THR A 149 9.98 -3.34 24.55
N THR A 150 8.87 -3.04 23.88
CA THR A 150 7.97 -1.94 24.23
C THR A 150 6.63 -2.47 24.73
N SER A 151 6.12 -1.86 25.81
CA SER A 151 4.81 -2.24 26.39
C SER A 151 3.61 -1.79 25.55
N LYS A 152 3.83 -0.82 24.65
CA LYS A 152 2.91 -0.33 23.60
C LYS A 152 3.68 -0.30 22.27
N ASN A 153 2.98 -0.25 21.14
CA ASN A 153 3.61 -0.16 19.81
C ASN A 153 3.02 0.97 18.94
N GLY A 154 2.91 2.17 19.51
CA GLY A 154 2.47 3.37 18.78
C GLY A 154 3.47 3.81 17.70
N SER A 155 4.76 3.52 17.89
CA SER A 155 5.83 3.71 16.90
C SER A 155 5.75 2.75 15.71
N GLY A 156 4.96 1.67 15.80
CA GLY A 156 4.85 0.69 14.73
C GLY A 156 6.14 -0.09 14.47
N GLY A 157 6.91 -0.38 15.53
CA GLY A 157 8.10 -1.24 15.50
C GLY A 157 9.39 -0.56 15.04
N VAL A 158 9.37 0.75 14.78
CA VAL A 158 10.51 1.50 14.26
C VAL A 158 10.71 2.79 15.04
N ASN A 159 11.94 3.07 15.48
CA ASN A 159 12.32 4.34 16.08
C ASN A 159 13.55 4.89 15.37
N GLY A 160 13.49 6.16 14.94
CA GLY A 160 14.62 6.80 14.25
C GLY A 160 15.04 6.09 12.95
N GLY A 161 14.12 5.32 12.36
CA GLY A 161 14.36 4.52 11.15
C GLY A 161 14.90 3.11 11.38
N ILE A 162 15.09 2.71 12.64
CA ILE A 162 15.67 1.43 13.06
C ILE A 162 14.62 0.60 13.80
N THR A 163 14.59 -0.71 13.57
CA THR A 163 13.65 -1.62 14.25
C THR A 163 13.93 -1.70 15.75
N ASN A 164 12.87 -1.64 16.56
CA ASN A 164 12.98 -1.67 18.02
C ASN A 164 12.70 -3.07 18.64
N GLY A 165 12.43 -4.06 17.80
CA GLY A 165 12.12 -5.44 18.19
C GLY A 165 10.61 -5.72 18.37
N SER A 166 9.79 -4.68 18.44
CA SER A 166 8.34 -4.80 18.35
C SER A 166 7.89 -5.03 16.90
N PRO A 167 6.69 -5.58 16.68
CA PRO A 167 6.17 -5.82 15.34
C PRO A 167 6.16 -4.55 14.50
N ILE A 168 6.65 -4.62 13.27
CA ILE A 168 6.47 -3.52 12.33
C ILE A 168 4.99 -3.51 11.92
N VAL A 169 4.31 -2.38 12.10
CA VAL A 169 2.89 -2.24 11.74
C VAL A 169 2.74 -1.02 10.87
N PHE A 170 2.15 -1.19 9.68
CA PHE A 170 1.83 -0.08 8.80
C PHE A 170 0.52 -0.32 8.04
N ARG A 171 -0.14 0.76 7.66
CA ARG A 171 -1.38 0.74 6.89
C ARG A 171 -1.19 1.43 5.55
N VAL A 172 -1.76 0.88 4.50
CA VAL A 172 -1.65 1.35 3.12
C VAL A 172 -3.03 1.72 2.59
N ALA A 173 -3.19 2.96 2.18
CA ALA A 173 -4.42 3.47 1.58
C ALA A 173 -4.42 3.26 0.06
N PHE A 174 -5.41 2.52 -0.44
CA PHE A 174 -5.65 2.30 -1.86
C PHE A 174 -6.84 3.13 -2.32
N LYS A 175 -6.68 3.87 -3.43
CA LYS A 175 -7.79 4.58 -4.08
C LYS A 175 -8.81 3.60 -4.70
N PRO A 176 -10.03 4.05 -5.02
CA PRO A 176 -10.97 3.29 -5.84
C PRO A 176 -10.43 2.94 -7.25
N THR A 177 -10.98 1.90 -7.85
CA THR A 177 -10.71 1.51 -9.25
C THR A 177 -11.14 2.63 -10.19
N SER A 178 -10.23 3.17 -11.01
CA SER A 178 -10.57 4.34 -11.84
C SER A 178 -11.39 4.00 -13.09
N SER A 179 -11.34 2.76 -13.55
CA SER A 179 -12.23 2.27 -14.60
C SER A 179 -13.50 1.74 -13.95
N ILE A 180 -14.62 2.42 -14.21
CA ILE A 180 -15.96 2.12 -13.68
C ILE A 180 -16.97 2.11 -14.82
N THR A 181 -18.11 1.46 -14.61
CA THR A 181 -19.19 1.34 -15.61
C THR A 181 -19.92 2.68 -15.79
N ARG A 182 -20.01 3.46 -14.72
CA ARG A 182 -20.59 4.81 -14.77
C ARG A 182 -19.83 5.69 -15.75
N SER A 183 -20.56 6.48 -16.54
CA SER A 183 -19.98 7.45 -17.47
C SER A 183 -19.12 8.47 -16.73
N GLN A 184 -17.97 8.80 -17.30
CA GLN A 184 -17.04 9.76 -16.73
C GLN A 184 -16.79 10.91 -17.69
N THR A 185 -16.60 12.12 -17.16
CA THR A 185 -16.17 13.29 -17.93
C THR A 185 -14.66 13.26 -18.10
N THR A 186 -14.18 13.47 -19.33
CA THR A 186 -12.75 13.58 -19.67
C THR A 186 -12.52 14.62 -20.77
N LEU A 187 -11.27 14.92 -21.06
CA LEU A 187 -10.88 15.85 -22.13
C LEU A 187 -10.48 15.08 -23.39
N ASN A 188 -11.02 15.48 -24.55
CA ASN A 188 -10.42 15.11 -25.82
C ASN A 188 -9.20 15.99 -26.09
N VAL A 189 -8.02 15.51 -25.74
CA VAL A 189 -6.74 16.24 -25.89
C VAL A 189 -6.41 16.64 -27.33
N ARG A 190 -7.06 16.06 -28.35
CA ARG A 190 -6.88 16.47 -29.76
C ARG A 190 -7.77 17.65 -30.15
N THR A 191 -8.99 17.71 -29.64
CA THR A 191 -9.96 18.76 -30.00
C THR A 191 -10.04 19.88 -28.96
N GLY A 192 -9.57 19.64 -27.73
CA GLY A 192 -9.67 20.57 -26.61
C GLY A 192 -11.03 20.57 -25.90
N GLU A 193 -11.95 19.70 -26.29
CA GLU A 193 -13.33 19.69 -25.80
C GLU A 193 -13.56 18.64 -24.72
N GLN A 194 -14.49 18.93 -23.80
CA GLN A 194 -14.98 17.95 -22.83
C GLN A 194 -15.75 16.83 -23.56
N ALA A 195 -15.54 15.60 -23.12
CA ALA A 195 -16.15 14.41 -23.70
C ALA A 195 -16.64 13.47 -22.59
N THR A 196 -17.69 12.71 -22.90
CA THR A 196 -18.16 11.61 -22.05
C THR A 196 -17.43 10.34 -22.45
N LEU A 197 -16.86 9.65 -21.47
CA LEU A 197 -16.14 8.39 -21.64
C LEU A 197 -16.94 7.26 -20.97
N ASN A 198 -17.23 6.23 -21.77
CA ASN A 198 -17.76 4.96 -21.31
C ASN A 198 -16.69 3.89 -21.48
N VAL A 199 -16.31 3.22 -20.39
CA VAL A 199 -15.28 2.16 -20.40
C VAL A 199 -15.98 0.80 -20.36
N PRO A 200 -16.10 0.08 -21.48
CA PRO A 200 -16.79 -1.21 -21.51
C PRO A 200 -16.01 -2.28 -20.74
N GLY A 201 -16.71 -3.33 -20.31
CA GLY A 201 -16.14 -4.50 -19.64
C GLY A 201 -16.41 -4.56 -18.14
N ARG A 202 -16.01 -5.67 -17.53
CA ARG A 202 -16.09 -5.86 -16.07
C ARG A 202 -14.88 -5.23 -15.41
N HIS A 203 -15.12 -4.30 -14.50
CA HIS A 203 -14.08 -3.68 -13.67
C HIS A 203 -14.21 -4.16 -12.23
N ASP A 204 -13.11 -4.09 -11.49
CA ASP A 204 -13.11 -4.44 -10.07
C ASP A 204 -13.85 -3.37 -9.26
N VAL A 205 -14.83 -3.78 -8.46
CA VAL A 205 -15.54 -2.89 -7.54
C VAL A 205 -14.60 -2.42 -6.43
N CYS A 206 -13.73 -3.30 -5.93
CA CYS A 206 -12.68 -2.94 -4.99
C CYS A 206 -11.45 -3.82 -5.24
N PHE A 207 -10.43 -3.29 -5.92
CA PHE A 207 -9.23 -4.09 -6.20
C PHE A 207 -8.36 -4.31 -4.95
N ALA A 208 -8.55 -3.52 -3.89
CA ALA A 208 -7.82 -3.63 -2.62
C ALA A 208 -8.01 -5.00 -1.94
N LEU A 209 -9.08 -5.74 -2.26
CA LEU A 209 -9.29 -7.14 -1.84
C LEU A 209 -8.12 -8.07 -2.21
N ARG A 210 -7.33 -7.72 -3.23
CA ARG A 210 -6.22 -8.55 -3.73
C ARG A 210 -4.84 -7.97 -3.41
N THR A 211 -4.76 -6.82 -2.73
CA THR A 211 -3.49 -6.14 -2.45
C THR A 211 -2.73 -6.60 -1.20
N PRO A 212 -3.32 -7.28 -0.18
CA PRO A 212 -2.56 -7.72 0.99
C PRO A 212 -1.28 -8.50 0.66
N VAL A 213 -1.38 -9.50 -0.23
CA VAL A 213 -0.23 -10.31 -0.65
C VAL A 213 0.86 -9.51 -1.37
N ILE A 214 0.49 -8.40 -2.02
CA ILE A 214 1.42 -7.50 -2.70
C ILE A 214 2.15 -6.63 -1.68
N VAL A 215 1.42 -6.14 -0.67
CA VAL A 215 1.99 -5.36 0.44
C VAL A 215 3.00 -6.18 1.22
N GLU A 216 2.67 -7.44 1.55
CA GLU A 216 3.60 -8.36 2.19
C GLU A 216 4.86 -8.60 1.33
N ALA A 217 4.68 -8.82 0.03
CA ALA A 217 5.77 -9.09 -0.89
C ALA A 217 6.76 -7.92 -0.97
N VAL A 218 6.25 -6.71 -1.11
CA VAL A 218 7.05 -5.48 -1.16
C VAL A 218 7.78 -5.24 0.15
N ALA A 219 7.11 -5.41 1.29
CA ALA A 219 7.77 -5.29 2.60
C ALA A 219 8.86 -6.36 2.78
N ALA A 220 8.63 -7.59 2.35
CA ALA A 220 9.62 -8.66 2.42
C ALA A 220 10.87 -8.36 1.58
N ILE A 221 10.70 -7.80 0.38
CA ILE A 221 11.82 -7.37 -0.48
C ILE A 221 12.69 -6.35 0.26
N VAL A 222 12.08 -5.34 0.88
CA VAL A 222 12.80 -4.30 1.63
C VAL A 222 13.53 -4.87 2.82
N LEU A 223 12.87 -5.70 3.63
CA LEU A 223 13.51 -6.31 4.81
C LEU A 223 14.64 -7.26 4.42
N ALA A 224 14.51 -8.00 3.32
CA ALA A 224 15.56 -8.86 2.81
C ALA A 224 16.78 -8.05 2.35
N ASP A 225 16.57 -6.90 1.69
CA ASP A 225 17.64 -5.99 1.28
C ASP A 225 18.36 -5.40 2.50
N LEU A 226 17.61 -4.83 3.45
CA LEU A 226 18.16 -4.28 4.69
C LEU A 226 18.99 -5.32 5.46
N LYS A 227 18.51 -6.57 5.54
CA LYS A 227 19.25 -7.66 6.18
C LYS A 227 20.53 -8.01 5.42
N GLY A 228 20.50 -7.92 4.10
CA GLY A 228 21.66 -8.19 3.24
C GLY A 228 22.76 -7.13 3.29
N ARG A 229 22.44 -5.90 3.73
CA ARG A 229 23.41 -4.79 3.86
C ARG A 229 24.44 -5.00 4.98
N GLY A 230 24.24 -5.99 5.84
CA GLY A 230 25.21 -6.40 6.85
C GLY A 230 25.18 -5.51 8.08
N ILE A 231 24.55 -6.03 9.14
CA ILE A 231 24.82 -5.66 10.52
C ILE A 231 25.36 -6.90 11.20
#